data_AF-A0A9E2PV78-F1
#
_entry.id   AF-A0A9E2PV78-F1
#
_cell.length_a   1.000
_cell.length_b   1.000
_cell.length_c   1.000
_cell.angle_alpha   90.00
_cell.angle_beta   90.00
_cell.angle_gamma   90.00
#
_symmetry.space_group_name_H-M   'P 1'
#
loop_
_entity.id
_entity.type
_entity.pdbx_description
1 polymer ?
#
loop_
_entity_poly.entity_id
_entity_poly.type
_entity_poly.pdbx_seq_one_letter_code
_entity_poly.pdbx_strand_id
1 'polypeptide(L)'
;MSAVTERYTLMPFRFSPVASNRMLVVNEVGEFIFLDRETFERFVFYDLEPASDLFLDLKGKHFLTDTEVTPVIDLLATKYRT
;
A
#
# COMPACT_ATOMS: atom_id res chain seq x y z
N MET A 1 -2.14 21.09 -11.38
CA MET A 1 -1.85 20.14 -10.28
C MET A 1 -1.09 18.99 -10.90
N SER A 2 0.22 18.88 -10.63
CA SER A 2 1.03 17.80 -11.17
C SER A 2 0.50 16.48 -10.65
N ALA A 3 0.15 15.56 -11.55
CA ALA A 3 -0.19 14.20 -11.17
C ALA A 3 1.03 13.60 -10.47
N VAL A 4 0.91 13.31 -9.18
CA VAL A 4 1.90 12.48 -8.49
C VAL A 4 1.77 11.12 -9.15
N THR A 5 2.77 10.73 -9.94
CA THR A 5 2.85 9.36 -10.45
C THR A 5 3.21 8.47 -9.27
N GLU A 6 2.20 8.03 -8.53
CA GLU A 6 2.35 7.05 -7.45
C GLU A 6 2.95 5.78 -8.06
N ARG A 7 4.16 5.40 -7.60
CA ARG A 7 4.90 4.27 -8.18
C ARG A 7 4.22 2.92 -7.96
N TYR A 8 3.28 2.86 -7.02
CA TYR A 8 2.50 1.71 -6.65
C TYR A 8 1.20 2.15 -5.96
N THR A 9 0.21 1.27 -5.95
CA THR A 9 -1.06 1.46 -5.24
C THR A 9 -1.03 0.71 -3.92
N LEU A 10 -1.44 1.37 -2.83
CA LEU A 10 -1.66 0.73 -1.54
C LEU A 10 -2.98 -0.04 -1.55
N MET A 11 -2.95 -1.28 -1.05
CA MET A 11 -4.17 -2.04 -0.84
C MET A 11 -4.73 -1.77 0.57
N PRO A 12 -6.02 -2.06 0.83
CA PRO A 12 -6.58 -1.86 2.15
C PRO A 12 -5.82 -2.66 3.21
N PHE A 13 -5.40 -1.97 4.27
CA PHE A 13 -4.80 -2.57 5.45
C PHE A 13 -5.14 -1.76 6.70
N ARG A 14 -5.02 -2.41 7.85
CA ARG A 14 -5.05 -1.79 9.18
C ARG A 14 -3.64 -1.76 9.73
N PHE A 15 -3.37 -0.78 10.57
CA PHE A 15 -2.09 -0.70 11.25
C PHE A 15 -2.26 -0.29 12.71
N SER A 16 -1.36 -0.76 13.57
CA SER A 16 -1.31 -0.37 14.97
C SER A 16 0.14 -0.30 15.46
N PRO A 17 0.48 0.67 16.33
CA PRO A 17 1.78 0.69 16.97
C PRO A 17 1.90 -0.49 17.94
N VAL A 18 3.10 -1.08 17.98
CA VAL A 18 3.48 -2.10 18.96
C VAL A 18 4.77 -1.67 19.68
N ALA A 19 5.23 -2.45 20.65
CA ALA A 19 6.44 -2.15 21.41
C ALA A 19 7.67 -1.97 20.50
N SER A 20 8.67 -1.24 21.00
CA SER A 20 9.98 -1.07 20.34
C SER A 20 9.94 -0.35 18.99
N ASN A 21 9.10 0.69 18.86
CA ASN A 21 9.00 1.53 17.67
C ASN A 21 8.66 0.78 16.38
N ARG A 22 7.81 -0.25 16.51
CA ARG A 22 7.33 -1.05 15.40
C ARG A 22 5.84 -0.81 15.15
N MET A 23 5.44 -1.09 13.93
CA MET A 23 4.08 -1.03 13.42
C MET A 23 3.68 -2.44 13.00
N LEU A 24 2.59 -2.95 13.56
CA LEU A 24 1.90 -4.11 13.02
C LEU A 24 1.00 -3.63 11.88
N VAL A 25 1.16 -4.22 10.69
CA VAL A 25 0.33 -3.94 9.52
C VAL A 25 -0.36 -5.24 9.12
N VAL A 26 -1.68 -5.20 8.97
CA VAL A 26 -2.52 -6.38 8.67
C VAL A 26 -3.43 -6.05 7.50
N ASN A 27 -3.45 -6.86 6.46
CA ASN A 27 -4.33 -6.65 5.32
C ASN A 27 -5.71 -7.31 5.53
N GLU A 28 -6.59 -7.18 4.54
CA GLU A 28 -7.96 -7.72 4.61
C GLU A 28 -8.04 -9.25 4.45
N VAL A 29 -6.97 -9.94 4.03
CA VAL A 29 -6.92 -11.41 3.90
C VAL A 29 -6.25 -12.09 5.10
N GLY A 30 -5.84 -11.32 6.11
CA GLY A 30 -5.25 -11.84 7.36
C GLY A 30 -3.72 -12.00 7.34
N GLU A 31 -3.04 -11.57 6.27
CA GLU A 31 -1.58 -11.47 6.27
C GLU A 31 -1.15 -10.29 7.13
N PHE A 32 0.00 -10.44 7.80
CA PHE A 32 0.58 -9.39 8.62
C PHE A 32 2.08 -9.24 8.42
N ILE A 33 2.57 -8.03 8.68
CA ILE A 33 3.99 -7.71 8.69
C ILE A 33 4.30 -6.74 9.83
N PHE A 34 5.49 -6.88 10.42
CA PHE A 34 6.02 -5.90 11.36
C PHE A 34 7.04 -5.04 10.64
N LEU A 35 6.81 -3.74 10.63
CA LEU A 35 7.74 -2.74 10.12
C LEU A 35 8.25 -1.89 11.27
N ASP A 36 9.48 -1.41 11.22
CA ASP A 36 9.85 -0.27 12.05
C ASP A 36 9.08 0.98 11.58
N ARG A 37 9.00 2.00 12.44
CA ARG A 37 8.25 3.22 12.14
C ARG A 37 8.74 3.95 10.88
N GLU A 38 10.05 4.04 10.67
CA GLU A 38 10.62 4.76 9.52
C GLU A 38 10.28 4.04 8.21
N THR A 39 10.41 2.73 8.20
CA THR A 39 10.03 1.88 7.06
C THR A 39 8.53 1.94 6.79
N PHE A 40 7.69 1.92 7.83
CA PHE A 40 6.25 2.09 7.69
C PHE A 40 5.90 3.47 7.10
N GLU A 41 6.55 4.54 7.55
CA GLU A 41 6.35 5.88 7.00
C GLU A 41 6.73 5.92 5.51
N ARG A 42 7.90 5.41 5.13
CA ARG A 42 8.30 5.31 3.72
C ARG A 42 7.32 4.50 2.87
N PHE A 43 6.76 3.43 3.43
CA PHE A 43 5.72 2.63 2.79
C PHE A 43 4.44 3.43 2.53
N VAL A 44 3.90 4.14 3.53
CA VAL A 44 2.65 4.90 3.34
C VAL A 44 2.84 6.21 2.57
N PHE A 45 4.08 6.72 2.49
CA PHE A 45 4.45 7.90 1.71
C PHE A 45 4.89 7.60 0.27
N TYR A 46 4.71 6.37 -0.21
CA TYR A 46 5.06 5.98 -1.58
C TYR A 46 6.57 6.08 -1.91
N ASP A 47 7.42 6.00 -0.89
CA ASP A 47 8.88 6.16 -0.96
C ASP A 47 9.65 4.82 -0.84
N LEU A 48 9.05 3.77 -1.40
CA LEU A 48 9.71 2.46 -1.52
C LEU A 48 10.32 2.30 -2.92
N GLU A 49 11.49 1.68 -2.96
CA GLU A 49 12.14 1.27 -4.19
C GLU A 49 11.47 -0.01 -4.72
N PRO A 50 10.90 -0.03 -5.94
CA PRO A 50 10.18 -1.20 -6.48
C PRO A 50 11.03 -2.48 -6.59
N ALA A 51 12.35 -2.34 -6.68
CA ALA A 51 13.28 -3.47 -6.71
C ALA A 51 13.75 -3.93 -5.33
N SER A 52 13.31 -3.30 -4.24
CA SER A 52 13.71 -3.69 -2.88
C SER A 52 13.01 -4.96 -2.42
N ASP A 53 13.71 -5.77 -1.62
CA ASP A 53 13.15 -7.00 -1.03
C ASP A 53 11.87 -6.72 -0.23
N LEU A 54 11.83 -5.59 0.48
CA LEU A 54 10.66 -5.15 1.23
C LEU A 54 9.45 -4.90 0.31
N PHE A 55 9.67 -4.22 -0.82
CA PHE A 55 8.61 -3.96 -1.78
C PHE A 55 8.03 -5.26 -2.33
N LEU A 56 8.90 -6.20 -2.69
CA LEU A 56 8.51 -7.51 -3.20
C LEU A 56 7.77 -8.34 -2.15
N ASP A 57 8.17 -8.28 -0.87
CA ASP A 57 7.47 -8.95 0.23
C ASP A 57 6.08 -8.33 0.46
N LEU A 58 5.98 -7.00 0.51
CA LEU A 58 4.70 -6.29 0.64
C LEU A 58 3.77 -6.57 -0.54
N LYS A 59 4.31 -6.66 -1.76
CA LYS A 59 3.57 -7.05 -2.97
C LYS A 59 3.07 -8.49 -2.88
N GLY A 60 3.94 -9.43 -2.51
CA GLY A 60 3.60 -10.85 -2.36
C GLY A 60 2.54 -11.10 -1.27
N LYS A 61 2.55 -10.28 -0.22
CA LYS A 61 1.58 -10.31 0.88
C LYS A 61 0.36 -9.41 0.66
N HIS A 62 0.15 -8.89 -0.54
CA HIS A 62 -1.03 -8.09 -0.86
C HIS A 62 -1.21 -6.83 0.03
N PHE A 63 -0.13 -6.12 0.34
CA PHE A 63 -0.18 -4.79 0.95
C PHE A 63 -0.09 -3.66 -0.09
N LEU A 64 0.53 -3.93 -1.23
CA LEU A 64 0.65 -3.00 -2.35
C LEU A 64 0.64 -3.73 -3.69
N THR A 65 0.47 -2.99 -4.77
CA THR A 65 0.63 -3.47 -6.14
C THR A 65 1.24 -2.38 -7.03
N ASP A 66 2.18 -2.76 -7.89
CA ASP A 66 2.74 -1.93 -8.98
C ASP A 66 2.00 -2.11 -10.31
N THR A 67 1.07 -3.06 -10.38
CA THR A 67 0.23 -3.28 -11.55
C THR A 67 -0.92 -2.29 -11.49
N GLU A 68 -1.22 -1.63 -12.61
CA GLU A 68 -2.37 -0.71 -12.70
C GLU A 68 -3.62 -1.38 -12.14
N VAL A 69 -4.09 -0.93 -10.98
CA VAL A 69 -5.44 -1.21 -10.53
C VAL A 69 -6.31 -0.31 -11.41
N THR A 70 -6.64 -0.79 -12.61
CA THR A 70 -7.47 -0.04 -13.57
C THR A 70 -8.67 0.51 -12.81
N PRO A 71 -8.93 1.83 -12.89
CA PRO A 71 -9.66 2.56 -11.88
C PRO A 71 -11.09 2.04 -11.78
N VAL A 72 -11.32 1.20 -10.78
CA VAL A 72 -12.66 0.89 -10.28
C VAL A 72 -13.38 2.21 -9.97
N ILE A 73 -12.62 3.26 -9.61
CA ILE A 73 -13.09 4.64 -9.46
C ILE A 73 -13.66 5.23 -10.77
N ASP A 74 -13.03 5.02 -11.94
CA ASP A 74 -13.56 5.53 -13.22
C ASP A 74 -14.78 4.75 -13.67
N LEU A 75 -14.81 3.44 -13.38
CA LEU A 75 -15.95 2.58 -13.68
C LEU A 75 -17.16 2.91 -12.77
N LEU A 76 -16.90 3.25 -11.50
CA LEU A 76 -17.90 3.78 -10.58
C LEU A 76 -18.37 5.18 -11.00
N ALA A 77 -17.47 6.08 -11.41
CA ALA A 77 -17.81 7.41 -11.92
C ALA A 77 -18.65 7.35 -13.20
N THR A 78 -18.42 6.33 -14.05
CA THR A 78 -19.23 6.09 -15.25
C THR A 78 -20.65 5.63 -14.90
N LYS A 79 -20.81 4.79 -13.86
CA LYS A 79 -22.13 4.32 -13.38
C LYS A 79 -22.97 5.40 -12.69
N TYR A 80 -22.36 6.47 -12.19
CA TYR A 80 -23.05 7.59 -11.54
C TYR A 80 -23.61 8.65 -12.52
N ARG A 81 -23.35 8.52 -13.83
CA ARG A 81 -23.82 9.49 -14.85
C ARG A 81 -25.11 9.06 -15.58
N THR A 82 -25.72 7.94 -15.21
CA THR A 82 -27.01 7.47 -15.74
C THR A 82 -28.00 7.28 -14.61
#